data_AF-A0A9E2RGR7-F1
#
_entry.id   AF-A0A9E2RGR7-F1
#
_cell.length_a   1.000
_cell.length_b   1.000
_cell.length_c   1.000
_cell.angle_alpha   90.00
_cell.angle_beta   90.00
_cell.angle_gamma   90.00
#
_symmetry.space_group_name_H-M   'P 1'
#
loop_
_entity.id
_entity.type
_entity.pdbx_description
1 polymer ?
#
loop_
_entity_poly.entity_id
_entity_poly.type
_entity_poly.pdbx_seq_one_letter_code
_entity_poly.pdbx_strand_id
1 'polypeptide(L)' 'KLLTTLIRYAGKVMTHRQLLKEVWGPLHVEEGHYLRVYMRQLRNKLEKTPAHPRYLVTELGVGYRLRTE' A
#
# COMPACT_ATOMS: atom_id res chain seq x y z
N LYS A 1 5.13 8.38 -4.63
CA LYS A 1 5.98 7.16 -4.61
C LYS A 1 5.19 5.90 -4.27
N LEU A 2 4.49 5.81 -3.12
CA LEU A 2 3.71 4.61 -2.74
C LEU A 2 2.73 4.11 -3.81
N LEU A 3 1.85 4.99 -4.32
CA LEU A 3 0.91 4.61 -5.38
C LEU A 3 1.63 4.13 -6.64
N THR A 4 2.70 4.81 -7.05
CA THR A 4 3.53 4.42 -8.20
C THR A 4 4.12 3.02 -8.03
N THR A 5 4.60 2.69 -6.84
CA THR A 5 5.09 1.35 -6.51
C THR A 5 3.97 0.31 -6.63
N LEU A 6 2.78 0.61 -6.08
CA LEU A 6 1.63 -0.30 -6.18
C LEU A 6 1.15 -0.50 -7.62
N ILE A 7 1.20 0.54 -8.46
CA ILE A 7 0.90 0.46 -9.90
C ILE A 7 1.93 -0.41 -10.62
N ARG A 8 3.22 -0.24 -10.32
CA ARG A 8 4.29 -1.06 -10.91
C ARG A 8 4.10 -2.55 -10.63
N TYR A 9 3.56 -2.89 -9.47
CA TYR A 9 3.30 -4.26 -9.04
C TYR A 9 1.80 -4.58 -8.98
N ALA A 10 1.00 -3.97 -9.86
CA ALA A 10 -0.46 -4.16 -9.89
C ALA A 10 -0.83 -5.65 -9.98
N GLY A 11 -1.88 -6.05 -9.24
CA GLY A 11 -2.33 -7.44 -9.10
C GLY A 11 -1.51 -8.28 -8.13
N LYS A 12 -0.26 -7.90 -7.81
CA LYS A 12 0.60 -8.64 -6.87
C LYS A 12 0.42 -8.14 -5.45
N VAL A 13 0.58 -9.05 -4.49
CA VAL A 13 0.66 -8.69 -3.07
C VAL A 13 2.06 -8.20 -2.77
N MET A 14 2.16 -6.97 -2.28
CA MET A 14 3.40 -6.36 -1.84
C MET A 14 3.44 -6.35 -0.31
N THR A 15 4.44 -7.00 0.28
CA THR A 15 4.58 -7.06 1.74
C THR A 15 4.87 -5.67 2.33
N HIS A 16 4.56 -5.48 3.62
CA HIS A 16 4.88 -4.23 4.33
C HIS A 16 6.37 -3.85 4.19
N ARG A 17 7.26 -4.84 4.37
CA ARG A 17 8.71 -4.66 4.25
C ARG A 17 9.15 -4.27 2.83
N GLN A 18 8.58 -4.89 1.80
CA GLN A 18 8.85 -4.52 0.40
C GLN A 18 8.38 -3.09 0.11
N LEU A 19 7.18 -2.72 0.54
CA LEU A 19 6.64 -1.36 0.32
C LEU A 19 7.46 -0.30 1.06
N LEU A 20 7.87 -0.57 2.30
CA LEU A 20 8.72 0.35 3.06
C LEU A 20 10.08 0.55 2.36
N LYS A 21 10.72 -0.55 1.95
CA LYS A 21 12.00 -0.52 1.23
C LYS A 21 11.91 0.23 -0.10
N GLU A 22 10.89 -0.02 -0.90
CA GLU A 22 10.74 0.59 -2.24
C GLU A 22 10.39 2.08 -2.19
N VAL A 23 9.68 2.53 -1.15
CA VAL A 23 9.16 3.89 -1.08
C VAL A 23 10.05 4.81 -0.24
N TRP A 24 10.60 4.31 0.87
CA TRP A 24 11.41 5.07 1.83
C TRP A 24 12.86 4.60 1.94
N GLY A 25 13.18 3.38 1.48
CA GLY A 25 14.54 2.84 1.51
C GLY A 25 14.77 1.81 2.64
N PRO A 26 15.94 1.15 2.65
CA PRO A 26 16.21 0.01 3.53
C PRO A 26 16.30 0.37 5.03
N LEU A 27 16.56 1.63 5.37
CA LEU A 27 16.68 2.09 6.76
C LEU A 27 15.33 2.26 7.47
N HIS A 28 14.22 2.31 6.72
CA HIS A 28 12.88 2.63 7.23
C HIS A 28 11.95 1.41 7.32
N VAL A 29 12.50 0.20 7.24
CA VAL A 29 11.73 -1.06 7.14
C VAL A 29 10.97 -1.39 8.42
N GLU A 30 11.36 -0.85 9.58
CA GLU A 30 10.68 -1.08 10.85
C GLU A 30 9.59 -0.04 11.15
N GLU A 31 9.50 1.02 10.35
CA GLU A 31 8.57 2.13 10.56
C GLU A 31 7.18 1.87 9.94
N GLY A 32 6.60 0.71 10.27
CA GLY A 32 5.34 0.23 9.69
C GLY A 32 4.12 1.16 9.88
N HIS A 33 4.19 2.11 10.80
CA HIS A 33 3.13 3.10 11.01
C HIS A 33 3.01 4.09 9.84
N TYR A 34 4.11 4.47 9.17
CA TYR A 34 4.05 5.37 8.01
C TYR A 34 3.25 4.77 6.88
N LEU A 35 3.52 3.50 6.54
CA LEU A 35 2.82 2.82 5.46
C LEU A 35 1.29 2.82 5.67
N ARG A 36 0.81 2.62 6.90
CA ARG A 36 -0.63 2.69 7.23
C ARG A 36 -1.20 4.09 7.05
N VAL A 37 -0.50 5.13 7.49
CA VAL A 37 -0.92 6.53 7.35
C VAL A 37 -1.05 6.90 5.87
N TYR A 38 -0.02 6.61 5.07
CA TYR A 38 -0.04 6.90 3.64
C TYR A 38 -1.08 6.07 2.88
N MET A 39 -1.28 4.80 3.26
CA MET A 39 -2.34 3.98 2.68
C MET A 39 -3.73 4.57 2.97
N ARG A 40 -3.99 5.01 4.20
CA ARG A 40 -5.24 5.71 4.56
C ARG A 40 -5.44 6.97 3.72
N GLN A 41 -4.40 7.78 3.55
CA GLN A 41 -4.45 8.98 2.73
C GLN A 41 -4.74 8.66 1.25
N LEU A 42 -4.13 7.60 0.69
CA LEU A 42 -4.41 7.17 -0.68
C LEU A 42 -5.84 6.69 -0.83
N ARG A 43 -6.36 5.88 0.09
CA ARG A 43 -7.76 5.42 0.07
C ARG A 43 -8.73 6.59 0.12
N ASN A 44 -8.48 7.59 0.97
CA ASN A 44 -9.31 8.80 1.03
C ASN A 44 -9.33 9.59 -0.29
N LYS A 45 -8.29 9.47 -1.11
CA LYS A 45 -8.18 10.18 -2.39
C LYS A 45 -8.71 9.39 -3.58
N LEU A 46 -8.63 8.05 -3.54
CA LEU A 46 -8.85 7.19 -4.71
C LEU A 46 -10.05 6.26 -4.58
N GLU A 47 -10.46 5.92 -3.36
CA GLU A 47 -11.58 5.03 -3.11
C GLU A 47 -12.87 5.82 -2.96
N LYS A 48 -13.96 5.32 -3.55
CA LYS A 48 -15.30 5.87 -3.32
C LYS A 48 -15.72 5.75 -1.85
N THR A 49 -15.33 4.65 -1.20
CA THR A 49 -15.61 4.39 0.22
C THR A 49 -14.34 3.87 0.89
N PRO A 50 -13.55 4.73 1.56
CA PRO A 50 -12.23 4.35 2.09
C PRO A 50 -12.22 3.19 3.10
N ALA A 51 -13.33 2.99 3.82
CA ALA A 51 -13.51 1.87 4.75
C ALA A 51 -13.75 0.53 4.04
N HIS A 52 -14.20 0.56 2.78
CA HIS A 52 -14.46 -0.60 1.94
C HIS A 52 -13.69 -0.45 0.61
N PRO A 53 -12.34 -0.50 0.65
CA PRO A 53 -11.52 -0.20 -0.51
C PRO A 53 -11.71 -1.27 -1.60
N ARG A 54 -11.96 -0.82 -2.83
CA ARG A 54 -12.07 -1.70 -4.00
C ARG A 54 -10.70 -1.96 -4.62
N TYR A 55 -9.86 -0.92 -4.71
CA TYR A 55 -8.59 -0.98 -5.44
C TYR A 55 -7.40 -1.27 -4.52
N LEU A 56 -7.29 -0.54 -3.40
CA LEU A 56 -6.18 -0.63 -2.46
C LEU A 56 -6.50 -1.61 -1.34
N VAL A 57 -6.34 -2.91 -1.58
CA VAL A 57 -6.76 -3.98 -0.67
C VAL A 57 -5.68 -4.30 0.37
N THR A 58 -6.12 -4.54 1.61
CA THR A 58 -5.25 -5.07 2.68
C THR A 58 -5.25 -6.59 2.60
N GLU A 59 -4.07 -7.18 2.49
CA GLU A 59 -3.86 -8.61 2.71
C GLU A 59 -3.41 -8.82 4.16
N LEU A 60 -4.31 -9.36 5.00
CA LEU A 60 -4.08 -9.49 6.44
C LEU A 60 -2.79 -10.26 6.74
N GLY A 61 -1.94 -9.69 7.60
CA GLY A 61 -0.64 -10.26 7.97
C GLY A 61 0.46 -10.15 6.89
N VAL A 62 0.12 -9.78 5.66
CA VAL A 62 1.07 -9.77 4.53
C VAL A 62 1.43 -8.34 4.11
N GLY A 63 0.46 -7.55 3.66
CA GLY A 63 0.72 -6.26 3.04
C GLY A 63 -0.45 -5.69 2.28
N TYR A 64 -0.17 -5.09 1.13
CA TYR A 64 -1.17 -4.41 0.31
C TYR A 64 -1.08 -4.85 -1.14
N ARG A 65 -2.22 -4.75 -1.83
CA ARG A 65 -2.36 -5.08 -3.24
C ARG A 65 -3.19 -4.01 -3.93
N LEU A 66 -2.77 -3.60 -5.12
CA LEU A 66 -3.61 -2.84 -6.03
C LEU A 66 -4.37 -3.82 -6.93
N ARG A 67 -5.70 -3.86 -6.81
CA ARG A 67 -6.58 -4.60 -7.72
C ARG A 67 -6.86 -3.77 -8.96
N THR A 68 -6.86 -4.42 -10.12
CA THR A 68 -7.08 -3.81 -11.44
C THR A 68 -8.46 -4.14 -12.02
N GLU A 69 -9.38 -4.66 -11.20
CA GLU A 69 -10.73 -5.10 -11.59
C GLU A 69 -11.81 -4.40 -10.74
#